data_AF-A0A8R1DP20-F1
#
_entry.id   AF-A0A8R1DP20-F1
#
_cell.length_a   1.000
_cell.length_b   1.000
_cell.length_c   1.000
_cell.angle_alpha   90.00
_cell.angle_beta   90.00
_cell.angle_gamma   90.00
#
_symmetry.space_group_name_H-M   'P 1'
#
loop_
_entity.id
_entity.type
_entity.pdbx_description
1 polymer ?
#
loop_
_entity_poly.entity_id
_entity_poly.type
_entity_poly.pdbx_seq_one_letter_code
_entity_poly.pdbx_strand_id
1 'polypeptide(L)'
;MRGVASFKPGHRIEHLKNLPDLRVILVNSKVERNTARMVQTVKERLKKFPEVVDAMFGSIDAISLEAAKILHRPLLEENGGGDGVQENGLGPLGGEQDHHSLQPTRTASVRSSSLSSYVGGGKRNSSASVISATSEKGENVDTFSKLNDLCRINNQLLIALGVGHPKVDLICTTLARYGIHPKMTGAGGGGSVFAFLKPNTPQTLLDMIDGELRSHGFEVWQPPLGGPGVVEHQRRPELFQTPVSSTQCSTPASKHK
;
A
#
# COMPACT_ATOMS: atom_id res chain seq x y z
N MET A 1 2.85 0.18 22.79
CA MET A 1 2.88 0.85 21.48
C MET A 1 2.77 -0.22 20.39
N ARG A 2 1.82 -0.11 19.45
CA ARG A 2 1.75 -0.95 18.24
C ARG A 2 2.15 -0.10 17.03
N GLY A 3 2.41 -0.74 15.89
CA GLY A 3 2.03 -0.15 14.61
C GLY A 3 3.13 0.36 13.68
N VAL A 4 2.65 1.10 12.70
CA VAL A 4 3.39 1.79 11.63
C VAL A 4 3.72 3.21 12.09
N ALA A 5 4.85 3.75 11.65
CA ALA A 5 5.23 5.13 11.93
C ALA A 5 5.73 5.84 10.67
N SER A 6 5.42 7.13 10.58
CA SER A 6 6.01 8.05 9.61
C SER A 6 7.32 8.61 10.17
N PHE A 7 8.33 8.72 9.31
CA PHE A 7 9.63 9.30 9.65
C PHE A 7 10.06 10.27 8.55
N LYS A 8 10.45 11.48 8.97
CA LYS A 8 11.07 12.49 8.12
C LYS A 8 12.28 13.07 8.85
N PRO A 9 13.45 13.24 8.20
CA PRO A 9 14.62 13.85 8.83
C PRO A 9 14.29 15.20 9.48
N GLY A 10 14.83 15.45 10.67
CA GLY A 10 14.56 16.66 11.46
C GLY A 10 13.18 16.75 12.12
N HIS A 11 12.29 15.78 11.90
CA HIS A 11 10.94 15.75 12.48
C HIS A 11 10.84 14.64 13.54
N ARG A 12 9.83 14.73 14.42
CA ARG A 12 9.51 13.63 15.35
C ARG A 12 8.91 12.46 14.58
N ILE A 13 9.14 11.25 15.07
CA ILE A 13 8.48 10.04 14.54
C ILE A 13 7.00 10.10 14.91
N GLU A 14 6.13 10.00 13.91
CA GLU A 14 4.68 10.05 14.09
C GLU A 14 4.11 8.64 13.99
N HIS A 15 3.46 8.16 15.06
CA HIS A 15 2.86 6.83 15.08
C HIS A 15 1.44 6.87 14.52
N LEU A 16 1.20 6.11 13.45
CA LEU A 16 -0.13 5.99 12.85
C LEU A 16 -1.03 5.17 13.78
N LYS A 17 -2.22 5.72 14.08
CA LYS A 17 -3.25 5.08 14.88
C LYS A 17 -4.30 4.41 13.99
N ASN A 18 -5.08 3.49 14.57
CA ASN A 18 -6.23 2.83 13.95
C ASN A 18 -5.90 2.08 12.65
N LEU A 19 -4.75 1.40 12.65
CA LEU A 19 -4.30 0.60 11.51
C LEU A 19 -5.22 -0.62 11.30
N PRO A 20 -5.54 -0.99 10.05
CA PRO A 20 -6.18 -2.27 9.75
C PRO A 20 -5.26 -3.45 10.10
N ASP A 21 -5.78 -4.67 10.13
CA ASP A 21 -4.93 -5.87 10.25
C ASP A 21 -4.12 -6.07 8.97
N LEU A 22 -2.83 -5.74 9.01
CA LEU A 22 -1.93 -5.77 7.87
C LEU A 22 -1.21 -7.13 7.80
N ARG A 23 -1.71 -8.05 6.97
CA ARG A 23 -0.94 -9.27 6.63
C ARG A 23 -0.06 -9.00 5.41
N VAL A 24 1.20 -9.43 5.48
CA VAL A 24 2.14 -9.32 4.35
C VAL A 24 2.73 -10.68 4.01
N ILE A 25 3.11 -10.86 2.75
CA ILE A 25 4.08 -11.89 2.38
C ILE A 25 5.47 -11.24 2.37
N LEU A 26 6.42 -11.87 3.05
CA LEU A 26 7.83 -11.47 3.11
C LEU A 26 8.65 -12.55 2.42
N VAL A 27 9.44 -12.18 1.43
CA VAL A 27 10.27 -13.11 0.64
C VAL A 27 11.73 -12.67 0.70
N ASN A 28 12.61 -13.53 1.20
CA ASN A 28 14.07 -13.33 1.17
C ASN A 28 14.67 -14.05 -0.04
N SER A 29 15.35 -13.29 -0.90
CA SER A 29 16.01 -13.78 -2.11
C SER A 29 17.28 -14.61 -1.83
N LYS A 30 17.76 -14.62 -0.58
CA LYS A 30 19.06 -15.14 -0.12
C LYS A 30 20.27 -14.52 -0.86
N VAL A 31 20.10 -13.35 -1.46
CA VAL A 31 21.18 -12.61 -2.11
C VAL A 31 21.83 -11.68 -1.10
N GLU A 32 23.11 -11.91 -0.84
CA GLU A 32 23.94 -11.00 -0.06
C GLU A 32 24.06 -9.63 -0.74
N ARG A 33 24.08 -8.57 0.06
CA ARG A 33 24.10 -7.19 -0.44
C ARG A 33 24.99 -6.31 0.41
N ASN A 34 25.73 -5.41 -0.24
CA ASN A 34 26.48 -4.36 0.45
C ASN A 34 25.64 -3.06 0.47
N THR A 35 25.09 -2.72 1.63
CA THR A 35 24.28 -1.50 1.84
C THR A 35 25.01 -0.22 1.41
N ALA A 36 26.31 -0.09 1.72
CA ALA A 36 27.09 1.09 1.37
C ALA A 36 27.25 1.23 -0.15
N ARG A 37 27.45 0.12 -0.88
CA ARG A 37 27.49 0.11 -2.35
C ARG A 37 26.16 0.54 -2.98
N MET A 38 25.03 0.12 -2.42
CA MET A 38 23.70 0.55 -2.91
C MET A 38 23.48 2.05 -2.70
N VAL A 39 23.78 2.56 -1.50
CA VAL A 39 23.70 4.02 -1.20
C VAL A 39 24.64 4.82 -2.11
N GLN A 40 25.86 4.34 -2.33
CA GLN A 40 26.82 4.98 -3.24
C GLN A 40 26.33 4.98 -4.70
N THR A 41 25.70 3.89 -5.16
CA THR A 41 25.11 3.79 -6.52
C THR A 41 24.02 4.86 -6.73
N VAL A 42 23.15 5.06 -5.73
CA VAL A 42 22.11 6.11 -5.78
C VAL A 42 22.74 7.51 -5.76
N LYS A 43 23.75 7.73 -4.91
CA LYS A 43 24.49 9.00 -4.81
C LYS A 43 25.20 9.38 -6.12
N GLU A 44 25.81 8.42 -6.80
CA GLU A 44 26.45 8.61 -8.11
C GLU A 44 25.42 8.93 -9.20
N ARG A 45 24.24 8.27 -9.16
CA ARG A 45 23.14 8.54 -10.08
C ARG A 45 22.56 9.94 -9.89
N LEU A 46 22.35 10.36 -8.64
CA LEU A 46 21.95 11.72 -8.27
C LEU A 46 22.96 12.76 -8.79
N LYS A 47 24.26 12.54 -8.59
CA LYS A 47 25.32 13.43 -9.12
C LYS A 47 25.28 13.54 -10.65
N LYS A 48 24.90 12.46 -11.36
CA LYS A 48 24.88 12.42 -12.83
C LYS A 48 23.61 13.02 -13.44
N PHE A 49 22.46 12.85 -12.79
CA PHE A 49 21.15 13.27 -13.30
C PHE A 49 20.28 13.87 -12.16
N PRO A 50 20.66 15.04 -11.60
CA PRO A 50 20.06 15.56 -10.38
C PRO A 50 18.56 15.78 -10.50
N GLU A 51 18.10 16.57 -11.48
CA GLU A 51 16.68 16.89 -11.69
C GLU A 51 15.79 15.65 -11.85
N VAL A 52 16.28 14.61 -12.55
CA VAL A 52 15.56 13.35 -12.76
C VAL A 52 15.45 12.57 -11.46
N VAL A 53 16.55 12.44 -10.71
CA VAL A 53 16.59 11.67 -9.47
C VAL A 53 15.83 12.38 -8.34
N ASP A 54 15.88 13.71 -8.27
CA ASP A 54 15.10 14.49 -7.32
C ASP A 54 13.58 14.40 -7.60
N ALA A 55 13.17 14.40 -8.87
CA ALA A 55 11.77 14.13 -9.25
C ALA A 55 11.32 12.71 -8.84
N MET A 56 12.20 11.72 -8.94
CA MET A 56 11.94 10.37 -8.43
C MET A 56 11.84 10.32 -6.90
N PHE A 57 12.68 11.06 -6.16
CA PHE A 57 12.57 11.17 -4.71
C PHE A 57 11.26 11.86 -4.29
N GLY A 58 10.86 12.94 -4.95
CA GLY A 58 9.55 13.57 -4.74
C GLY A 58 8.38 12.61 -4.98
N SER A 59 8.50 11.73 -5.99
CA SER A 59 7.52 10.67 -6.25
C SER A 59 7.48 9.61 -5.13
N ILE A 60 8.63 9.23 -4.58
CA ILE A 60 8.72 8.27 -3.46
C ILE A 60 8.18 8.89 -2.14
N ASP A 61 8.40 10.19 -1.91
CA ASP A 61 7.82 10.94 -0.78
C ASP A 61 6.29 10.97 -0.91
N ALA A 62 5.77 11.34 -2.08
CA ALA A 62 4.32 11.36 -2.35
C ALA A 62 3.67 9.97 -2.16
N ILE A 63 4.31 8.88 -2.58
CA ILE A 63 3.84 7.51 -2.32
C ILE A 63 3.79 7.22 -0.81
N SER A 64 4.76 7.69 -0.05
CA SER A 64 4.84 7.45 1.40
C SER A 64 3.74 8.22 2.14
N LEU A 65 3.46 9.46 1.72
CA LEU A 65 2.36 10.28 2.21
C LEU A 65 1.00 9.65 1.87
N GLU A 66 0.81 9.15 0.65
CA GLU A 66 -0.45 8.53 0.23
C GLU A 66 -0.70 7.20 0.95
N ALA A 67 0.33 6.37 1.11
CA ALA A 67 0.25 5.16 1.93
C ALA A 67 -0.11 5.49 3.39
N ALA A 68 0.42 6.57 3.96
CA ALA A 68 0.07 7.00 5.31
C ALA A 68 -1.40 7.40 5.44
N LYS A 69 -1.97 8.11 4.46
CA LYS A 69 -3.42 8.44 4.43
C LYS A 69 -4.28 7.18 4.34
N ILE A 70 -3.93 6.23 3.47
CA ILE A 70 -4.67 4.97 3.28
C ILE A 70 -4.62 4.10 4.54
N LEU A 71 -3.49 4.10 5.26
CA LEU A 71 -3.32 3.31 6.48
C LEU A 71 -3.95 3.97 7.72
N HIS A 72 -4.08 5.28 7.75
CA HIS A 72 -4.62 6.00 8.89
C HIS A 72 -6.14 6.17 8.79
N ARG A 73 -6.90 5.35 9.52
CA ARG A 73 -8.34 5.51 9.65
C ARG A 73 -8.65 6.59 10.70
N PRO A 74 -9.29 7.73 10.34
CA PRO A 74 -9.85 8.65 11.32
C PRO A 74 -10.89 7.91 12.15
N LEU A 75 -10.96 8.17 13.46
CA LEU A 75 -12.14 7.76 14.22
C LEU A 75 -13.31 8.60 13.73
N LEU A 76 -14.38 7.94 13.31
CA LEU A 76 -15.68 8.62 13.23
C LEU A 76 -16.08 8.95 14.66
N GLU A 77 -16.13 10.23 15.00
CA GLU A 77 -16.85 10.67 16.18
C GLU A 77 -18.34 10.44 15.91
N GLU A 78 -18.97 9.54 16.67
CA GLU A 78 -20.42 9.37 16.65
C GLU A 78 -21.07 10.62 17.26
N ASN A 79 -21.32 11.63 16.41
CA ASN A 79 -22.25 12.70 16.75
C ASN A 79 -23.66 12.10 16.79
N GLY A 80 -24.07 11.71 18.00
CA GLY A 80 -25.40 11.19 18.29
C GLY A 80 -26.50 12.16 17.84
N GLY A 81 -27.62 11.58 17.40
CA GLY A 81 -28.71 12.33 16.80
C GLY A 81 -29.42 13.29 17.76
N GLY A 82 -29.84 14.43 17.23
CA GLY A 82 -30.81 15.35 17.83
C GLY A 82 -31.72 15.86 16.72
N ASP A 83 -32.92 15.30 16.64
CA ASP A 83 -33.93 15.64 15.63
C ASP A 83 -34.54 17.03 15.92
N GLY A 84 -34.93 17.77 14.87
CA GLY A 84 -35.18 19.20 14.97
C GLY A 84 -35.71 19.86 13.71
N VAL A 85 -36.76 19.31 13.11
CA VAL A 85 -37.47 19.91 11.97
C VAL A 85 -38.28 21.13 12.40
N GLN A 86 -38.15 22.24 11.66
CA GLN A 86 -39.22 23.25 11.52
C GLN A 86 -39.17 23.92 10.13
N GLU A 87 -40.29 24.55 9.75
CA GLU A 87 -40.82 24.51 8.37
C GLU A 87 -40.76 25.86 7.59
N ASN A 88 -41.32 25.87 6.38
CA ASN A 88 -41.19 26.88 5.33
C ASN A 88 -41.82 28.27 5.59
N GLY A 89 -41.38 29.28 4.83
CA GLY A 89 -42.10 30.55 4.60
C GLY A 89 -41.65 31.26 3.30
N LEU A 90 -42.59 31.70 2.46
CA LEU A 90 -42.36 32.22 1.09
C LEU A 90 -42.39 33.76 0.96
N GLY A 91 -41.34 34.35 0.34
CA GLY A 91 -41.34 35.57 -0.52
C GLY A 91 -41.89 36.92 0.02
N PRO A 92 -42.02 37.98 -0.83
CA PRO A 92 -41.42 38.21 -2.17
C PRO A 92 -40.97 39.69 -2.47
N LEU A 93 -40.57 39.96 -3.73
CA LEU A 93 -40.58 41.25 -4.50
C LEU A 93 -39.46 42.32 -4.39
N GLY A 94 -39.13 42.91 -5.57
CA GLY A 94 -38.45 44.20 -5.81
C GLY A 94 -36.93 44.14 -6.07
N GLY A 95 -36.35 44.75 -7.11
CA GLY A 95 -36.88 45.55 -8.24
C GLY A 95 -35.79 45.84 -9.30
N GLU A 96 -36.17 46.39 -10.45
CA GLU A 96 -35.29 46.63 -11.63
C GLU A 96 -34.35 47.85 -11.50
N GLN A 97 -33.23 47.87 -12.24
CA GLN A 97 -32.73 49.07 -12.96
C GLN A 97 -31.57 48.80 -13.97
N ASP A 98 -31.97 48.76 -15.24
CA ASP A 98 -31.36 49.16 -16.52
C ASP A 98 -29.87 49.51 -16.77
N HIS A 99 -29.41 48.95 -17.92
CA HIS A 99 -28.64 49.53 -19.04
C HIS A 99 -27.49 50.55 -18.83
N HIS A 100 -26.33 50.25 -19.46
CA HIS A 100 -25.85 51.03 -20.62
C HIS A 100 -24.81 50.24 -21.47
N SER A 101 -24.91 50.36 -22.80
CA SER A 101 -24.08 49.66 -23.79
C SER A 101 -22.83 50.45 -24.20
N LEU A 102 -21.80 49.76 -24.73
CA LEU A 102 -21.05 50.18 -25.94
C LEU A 102 -20.11 49.06 -26.45
N GLN A 103 -20.09 48.81 -27.77
CA GLN A 103 -19.11 47.96 -28.46
C GLN A 103 -17.93 48.80 -28.99
N PRO A 104 -16.85 48.16 -29.51
CA PRO A 104 -16.69 48.17 -30.97
C PRO A 104 -16.29 46.80 -31.59
N THR A 105 -16.20 46.78 -32.91
CA THR A 105 -16.33 45.59 -33.77
C THR A 105 -15.08 45.22 -34.59
N ARG A 106 -14.86 43.90 -34.78
CA ARG A 106 -14.28 43.18 -35.94
C ARG A 106 -12.86 43.58 -36.41
N THR A 107 -11.91 42.66 -36.54
CA THR A 107 -11.79 41.63 -37.62
C THR A 107 -10.66 40.62 -37.27
N ALA A 108 -10.31 39.54 -37.98
CA ALA A 108 -10.74 39.00 -39.29
C ALA A 108 -11.08 37.48 -39.20
N SER A 109 -10.40 36.59 -39.95
CA SER A 109 -10.63 35.12 -39.96
C SER A 109 -9.46 34.33 -40.59
N VAL A 110 -9.11 33.15 -40.02
CA VAL A 110 -8.59 31.97 -40.74
C VAL A 110 -9.16 30.68 -40.09
N ARG A 111 -9.50 29.67 -40.91
CA ARG A 111 -10.09 28.35 -40.55
C ARG A 111 -8.98 27.27 -40.46
N SER A 112 -8.92 26.41 -39.43
CA SER A 112 -9.66 25.15 -39.17
C SER A 112 -9.19 23.90 -39.92
N SER A 113 -8.78 22.87 -39.16
CA SER A 113 -9.19 21.46 -39.30
C SER A 113 -8.86 20.74 -37.97
N SER A 114 -9.84 20.34 -37.15
CA SER A 114 -10.81 19.23 -37.25
C SER A 114 -10.33 17.98 -36.47
N LEU A 115 -10.76 17.90 -35.20
CA LEU A 115 -10.60 16.73 -34.33
C LEU A 115 -11.98 16.07 -34.19
N SER A 116 -12.09 14.78 -34.53
CA SER A 116 -13.37 14.08 -34.52
C SER A 116 -13.67 13.54 -33.11
N SER A 117 -14.74 14.03 -32.50
CA SER A 117 -15.27 13.57 -31.22
C SER A 117 -16.51 12.70 -31.41
N TYR A 118 -16.46 11.45 -30.93
CA TYR A 118 -17.65 10.61 -30.83
C TYR A 118 -18.35 10.86 -29.49
N VAL A 119 -19.55 11.44 -29.56
CA VAL A 119 -20.45 11.62 -28.41
C VAL A 119 -21.54 10.55 -28.46
N GLY A 120 -21.49 9.60 -27.53
CA GLY A 120 -22.56 8.63 -27.29
C GLY A 120 -23.38 9.04 -26.07
N GLY A 121 -24.59 9.56 -26.28
CA GLY A 121 -25.48 9.99 -25.20
C GLY A 121 -26.21 8.83 -24.51
N GLY A 122 -26.30 8.85 -23.18
CA GLY A 122 -27.04 7.87 -22.38
C GLY A 122 -27.60 8.50 -21.10
N LYS A 123 -28.79 9.10 -21.19
CA LYS A 123 -29.45 9.82 -20.08
C LYS A 123 -30.26 8.86 -19.21
N ARG A 124 -29.89 8.70 -17.93
CA ARG A 124 -30.70 7.97 -16.93
C ARG A 124 -30.70 8.72 -15.60
N ASN A 125 -31.86 9.25 -15.20
CA ASN A 125 -32.07 9.84 -13.87
C ASN A 125 -32.75 8.84 -12.93
N SER A 126 -32.41 8.96 -11.65
CA SER A 126 -33.20 8.59 -10.47
C SER A 126 -33.62 7.13 -10.28
N SER A 127 -33.08 6.50 -9.23
CA SER A 127 -33.90 6.07 -8.09
C SER A 127 -33.03 5.86 -6.84
N ALA A 128 -33.60 6.08 -5.66
CA ALA A 128 -32.88 6.19 -4.40
C ALA A 128 -32.67 4.85 -3.67
N SER A 129 -31.77 4.89 -2.68
CA SER A 129 -31.78 4.07 -1.46
C SER A 129 -31.97 2.55 -1.57
N VAL A 130 -30.86 1.81 -1.56
CA VAL A 130 -30.79 0.56 -0.79
C VAL A 130 -29.62 0.66 0.19
N ILE A 131 -29.94 1.01 1.44
CA ILE A 131 -29.00 0.93 2.56
C ILE A 131 -28.84 -0.56 2.89
N SER A 132 -27.83 -1.22 2.33
CA SER A 132 -27.56 -2.64 2.60
C SER A 132 -26.32 -2.78 3.49
N ALA A 133 -26.51 -3.37 4.67
CA ALA A 133 -25.50 -3.51 5.71
C ALA A 133 -24.34 -4.45 5.30
N THR A 134 -23.35 -3.89 4.58
CA THR A 134 -22.15 -4.61 4.11
C THR A 134 -20.87 -3.75 4.13
N SER A 135 -20.84 -2.67 4.91
CA SER A 135 -19.89 -1.55 4.74
C SER A 135 -18.39 -1.91 4.88
N GLU A 136 -18.02 -2.85 5.77
CA GLU A 136 -16.59 -3.07 6.09
C GLU A 136 -15.81 -3.95 5.09
N LYS A 137 -16.50 -4.80 4.30
CA LYS A 137 -15.81 -5.76 3.42
C LYS A 137 -15.30 -5.13 2.11
N GLY A 138 -16.03 -4.17 1.55
CA GLY A 138 -15.67 -3.52 0.29
C GLY A 138 -14.48 -2.56 0.44
N GLU A 139 -14.52 -1.71 1.47
CA GLU A 139 -13.48 -0.71 1.78
C GLU A 139 -12.10 -1.34 1.99
N ASN A 140 -12.05 -2.51 2.65
CA ASN A 140 -10.80 -3.19 2.96
C ASN A 140 -10.14 -3.82 1.72
N VAL A 141 -10.93 -4.38 0.78
CA VAL A 141 -10.38 -4.92 -0.49
C VAL A 141 -9.78 -3.81 -1.35
N ASP A 142 -10.43 -2.64 -1.40
CA ASP A 142 -9.94 -1.44 -2.10
C ASP A 142 -8.63 -0.93 -1.47
N THR A 143 -8.59 -0.82 -0.13
CA THR A 143 -7.41 -0.43 0.67
C THR A 143 -6.17 -1.26 0.30
N PHE A 144 -6.28 -2.58 0.33
CA PHE A 144 -5.17 -3.48 -0.01
C PHE A 144 -4.80 -3.46 -1.50
N SER A 145 -5.73 -3.12 -2.40
CA SER A 145 -5.40 -2.93 -3.81
C SER A 145 -4.55 -1.67 -4.01
N LYS A 146 -4.97 -0.53 -3.44
CA LYS A 146 -4.22 0.74 -3.47
C LYS A 146 -2.81 0.60 -2.89
N LEU A 147 -2.66 -0.09 -1.75
CA LEU A 147 -1.34 -0.35 -1.15
C LEU A 147 -0.43 -1.21 -2.03
N ASN A 148 -0.97 -2.21 -2.76
CA ASN A 148 -0.21 -3.00 -3.72
C ASN A 148 0.22 -2.17 -4.94
N ASP A 149 -0.63 -1.28 -5.45
CA ASP A 149 -0.25 -0.36 -6.54
C ASP A 149 0.84 0.63 -6.10
N LEU A 150 0.74 1.19 -4.89
CA LEU A 150 1.81 2.02 -4.33
C LEU A 150 3.13 1.24 -4.16
N CYS A 151 3.07 -0.04 -3.75
CA CYS A 151 4.25 -0.90 -3.72
C CYS A 151 4.83 -1.14 -5.12
N ARG A 152 3.98 -1.42 -6.12
CA ARG A 152 4.37 -1.62 -7.52
C ARG A 152 5.12 -0.41 -8.08
N ILE A 153 4.56 0.78 -7.92
CA ILE A 153 5.15 2.04 -8.42
C ILE A 153 6.48 2.32 -7.70
N ASN A 154 6.49 2.23 -6.37
CA ASN A 154 7.71 2.46 -5.57
C ASN A 154 8.84 1.49 -5.96
N ASN A 155 8.53 0.21 -6.18
CA ASN A 155 9.53 -0.78 -6.58
C ASN A 155 10.15 -0.44 -7.94
N GLN A 156 9.37 0.03 -8.92
CA GLN A 156 9.89 0.45 -10.22
C GLN A 156 10.77 1.70 -10.11
N LEU A 157 10.40 2.67 -9.26
CA LEU A 157 11.25 3.83 -8.96
C LEU A 157 12.58 3.40 -8.33
N LEU A 158 12.58 2.45 -7.39
CA LEU A 158 13.79 1.91 -6.77
C LEU A 158 14.68 1.15 -7.77
N ILE A 159 14.09 0.35 -8.67
CA ILE A 159 14.83 -0.28 -9.79
C ILE A 159 15.48 0.79 -10.68
N ALA A 160 14.74 1.85 -11.03
CA ALA A 160 15.24 2.97 -11.82
C ALA A 160 16.29 3.84 -11.09
N LEU A 161 16.36 3.82 -9.75
CA LEU A 161 17.47 4.36 -8.97
C LEU A 161 18.73 3.46 -8.98
N GLY A 162 18.63 2.24 -9.51
CA GLY A 162 19.76 1.31 -9.68
C GLY A 162 19.96 0.32 -8.53
N VAL A 163 18.97 0.16 -7.64
CA VAL A 163 19.03 -0.79 -6.51
C VAL A 163 18.20 -2.07 -6.76
N GLY A 164 17.88 -2.38 -8.01
CA GLY A 164 17.28 -3.67 -8.43
C GLY A 164 18.26 -4.84 -8.35
N HIS A 165 17.75 -6.06 -8.55
CA HIS A 165 18.57 -7.28 -8.66
C HIS A 165 17.78 -8.40 -9.36
N PRO A 166 18.33 -9.17 -10.32
CA PRO A 166 17.57 -10.16 -11.10
C PRO A 166 16.76 -11.19 -10.28
N LYS A 167 17.29 -11.68 -9.15
CA LYS A 167 16.54 -12.56 -8.24
C LYS A 167 15.37 -11.85 -7.52
N VAL A 168 15.49 -10.56 -7.24
CA VAL A 168 14.40 -9.74 -6.69
C VAL A 168 13.34 -9.53 -7.77
N ASP A 169 13.76 -9.24 -9.00
CA ASP A 169 12.86 -9.06 -10.14
C ASP A 169 12.10 -10.37 -10.46
N LEU A 170 12.76 -11.54 -10.34
CA LEU A 170 12.11 -12.85 -10.43
C LEU A 170 11.01 -13.05 -9.37
N ILE A 171 11.25 -12.65 -8.11
CA ILE A 171 10.21 -12.69 -7.05
C ILE A 171 9.04 -11.76 -7.42
N CYS A 172 9.34 -10.54 -7.89
CA CYS A 172 8.33 -9.58 -8.34
C CYS A 172 7.46 -10.15 -9.48
N THR A 173 8.07 -10.74 -10.50
CA THR A 173 7.37 -11.39 -11.62
C THR A 173 6.58 -12.62 -11.18
N THR A 174 7.13 -13.41 -10.25
CA THR A 174 6.47 -14.60 -9.70
C THR A 174 5.16 -14.21 -9.01
N LEU A 175 5.21 -13.23 -8.10
CA LEU A 175 4.04 -12.72 -7.36
C LEU A 175 3.05 -11.95 -8.23
N ALA A 176 3.51 -11.23 -9.26
CA ALA A 176 2.65 -10.46 -10.14
C ALA A 176 1.64 -11.32 -10.92
N ARG A 177 1.99 -12.57 -11.27
CA ARG A 177 1.05 -13.54 -11.90
C ARG A 177 -0.14 -13.89 -11.00
N TYR A 178 0.00 -13.70 -9.69
CA TYR A 178 -1.06 -13.92 -8.69
C TYR A 178 -1.74 -12.61 -8.25
N GLY A 179 -1.49 -11.48 -8.94
CA GLY A 179 -2.05 -10.17 -8.60
C GLY A 179 -1.49 -9.55 -7.32
N ILE A 180 -0.31 -10.00 -6.87
CA ILE A 180 0.40 -9.50 -5.69
C ILE A 180 1.61 -8.69 -6.17
N HIS A 181 1.76 -7.46 -5.68
CA HIS A 181 2.80 -6.55 -6.17
C HIS A 181 3.76 -6.14 -5.06
N PRO A 182 4.91 -6.84 -4.93
CA PRO A 182 5.87 -6.55 -3.88
C PRO A 182 6.70 -5.29 -4.14
N LYS A 183 7.24 -4.74 -3.06
CA LYS A 183 8.39 -3.83 -3.09
C LYS A 183 9.56 -4.39 -2.30
N MET A 184 10.78 -4.07 -2.73
CA MET A 184 11.98 -4.31 -1.93
C MET A 184 11.95 -3.54 -0.60
N THR A 185 12.61 -4.10 0.42
CA THR A 185 12.76 -3.49 1.74
C THR A 185 14.22 -3.45 2.17
N GLY A 186 14.63 -2.34 2.82
CA GLY A 186 16.04 -2.01 3.03
C GLY A 186 16.69 -1.40 1.77
N ALA A 187 17.98 -1.67 1.57
CA ALA A 187 18.80 -0.95 0.58
C ALA A 187 18.71 -1.45 -0.88
N GLY A 188 17.94 -2.50 -1.15
CA GLY A 188 17.90 -3.17 -2.46
C GLY A 188 19.17 -3.98 -2.77
N GLY A 189 19.36 -4.34 -4.05
CA GLY A 189 20.49 -5.15 -4.54
C GLY A 189 20.46 -6.63 -4.16
N GLY A 190 19.33 -7.12 -3.63
CA GLY A 190 19.21 -8.44 -3.01
C GLY A 190 18.32 -8.36 -1.76
N GLY A 191 18.59 -9.20 -0.76
CA GLY A 191 17.82 -9.21 0.49
C GLY A 191 16.35 -9.58 0.29
N SER A 192 15.43 -8.80 0.86
CA SER A 192 14.01 -9.16 0.94
C SER A 192 13.07 -8.18 0.24
N VAL A 193 11.94 -8.71 -0.22
CA VAL A 193 10.77 -7.93 -0.65
C VAL A 193 9.57 -8.25 0.23
N PHE A 194 8.58 -7.34 0.28
CA PHE A 194 7.28 -7.61 0.87
C PHE A 194 6.13 -7.11 0.00
N ALA A 195 4.95 -7.73 0.14
CA ALA A 195 3.69 -7.27 -0.46
C ALA A 195 2.54 -7.42 0.53
N PHE A 196 1.49 -6.61 0.39
CA PHE A 196 0.29 -6.71 1.22
C PHE A 196 -0.65 -7.82 0.71
N LEU A 197 -1.04 -8.74 1.58
CA LEU A 197 -1.97 -9.83 1.26
C LEU A 197 -3.41 -9.39 1.53
N LYS A 198 -4.27 -9.43 0.50
CA LYS A 198 -5.69 -9.07 0.63
C LYS A 198 -6.36 -9.92 1.73
N PRO A 199 -7.25 -9.35 2.56
CA PRO A 199 -8.15 -10.13 3.39
C PRO A 199 -8.90 -11.15 2.52
N ASN A 200 -9.01 -12.39 2.99
CA ASN A 200 -9.59 -13.52 2.25
C ASN A 200 -8.78 -14.03 1.03
N THR A 201 -7.48 -13.74 0.92
CA THR A 201 -6.60 -14.47 -0.02
C THR A 201 -6.67 -15.98 0.29
N PRO A 202 -7.06 -16.86 -0.66
CA PRO A 202 -7.24 -18.29 -0.38
C PRO A 202 -5.97 -19.00 0.06
N GLN A 203 -6.06 -19.94 0.99
CA GLN A 203 -4.89 -20.69 1.47
C GLN A 203 -4.21 -21.48 0.34
N THR A 204 -4.99 -22.12 -0.53
CA THR A 204 -4.47 -22.82 -1.72
C THR A 204 -3.64 -21.94 -2.64
N LEU A 205 -3.98 -20.65 -2.76
CA LEU A 205 -3.20 -19.68 -3.53
C LEU A 205 -1.87 -19.36 -2.83
N LEU A 206 -1.90 -19.21 -1.50
CA LEU A 206 -0.70 -18.98 -0.69
C LEU A 206 0.24 -20.19 -0.71
N ASP A 207 -0.30 -21.41 -0.69
CA ASP A 207 0.47 -22.66 -0.76
C ASP A 207 1.14 -22.83 -2.13
N MET A 208 0.45 -22.50 -3.23
CA MET A 208 1.04 -22.48 -4.58
C MET A 208 2.19 -21.45 -4.68
N ILE A 209 1.98 -20.24 -4.16
CA ILE A 209 3.00 -19.18 -4.13
C ILE A 209 4.22 -19.61 -3.31
N ASP A 210 4.00 -20.20 -2.14
CA ASP A 210 5.06 -20.66 -1.24
C ASP A 210 5.89 -21.77 -1.90
N GLY A 211 5.23 -22.78 -2.48
CA GLY A 211 5.89 -23.88 -3.20
C GLY A 211 6.75 -23.41 -4.37
N GLU A 212 6.23 -22.49 -5.20
CA GLU A 212 6.97 -21.97 -6.35
C GLU A 212 8.12 -21.03 -5.94
N LEU A 213 7.96 -20.18 -4.93
CA LEU A 213 9.06 -19.36 -4.44
C LEU A 213 10.16 -20.21 -3.79
N ARG A 214 9.79 -21.27 -3.06
CA ARG A 214 10.76 -22.21 -2.48
C ARG A 214 11.45 -23.08 -3.52
N SER A 215 10.80 -23.44 -4.64
CA SER A 215 11.47 -24.17 -5.73
C SER A 215 12.57 -23.34 -6.40
N HIS A 216 12.51 -22.02 -6.33
CA HIS A 216 13.58 -21.10 -6.74
C HIS A 216 14.65 -20.85 -5.64
N GLY A 217 14.54 -21.53 -4.50
CA GLY A 217 15.48 -21.43 -3.37
C GLY A 217 15.26 -20.20 -2.47
N PHE A 218 14.11 -19.52 -2.57
CA PHE A 218 13.79 -18.38 -1.71
C PHE A 218 13.21 -18.83 -0.36
N GLU A 219 13.31 -17.95 0.64
CA GLU A 219 12.60 -18.09 1.91
C GLU A 219 11.34 -17.22 1.90
N VAL A 220 10.24 -17.78 2.41
CA VAL A 220 8.93 -17.13 2.46
C VAL A 220 8.38 -17.18 3.89
N TRP A 221 7.80 -16.06 4.34
CA TRP A 221 7.04 -15.94 5.59
C TRP A 221 5.80 -15.08 5.35
N GLN A 222 4.78 -15.22 6.22
CA GLN A 222 3.54 -14.45 6.14
C GLN A 222 3.23 -13.72 7.46
N PRO A 223 4.10 -12.80 7.93
CA PRO A 223 3.92 -12.16 9.23
C PRO A 223 2.79 -11.11 9.21
N PRO A 224 2.13 -10.86 10.37
CA PRO A 224 1.39 -9.63 10.58
C PRO A 224 2.36 -8.44 10.68
N LEU A 225 1.96 -7.28 10.16
CA LEU A 225 2.71 -6.04 10.16
C LEU A 225 2.07 -5.03 11.13
N GLY A 226 2.88 -4.20 11.78
CA GLY A 226 2.39 -3.22 12.76
C GLY A 226 1.97 -3.83 14.10
N GLY A 227 2.55 -4.98 14.48
CA GLY A 227 2.32 -5.61 15.77
C GLY A 227 2.76 -4.76 16.99
N PRO A 228 2.58 -5.28 18.21
CA PRO A 228 3.15 -4.67 19.41
C PRO A 228 4.67 -4.52 19.31
N GLY A 229 5.20 -3.42 19.85
CA GLY A 229 6.63 -3.24 20.10
C GLY A 229 7.08 -4.04 21.33
N VAL A 230 7.81 -3.40 22.26
CA VAL A 230 8.18 -4.05 23.52
C VAL A 230 6.94 -4.45 24.32
N VAL A 231 6.88 -5.71 24.74
CA VAL A 231 5.82 -6.33 25.55
C VAL A 231 6.47 -7.16 26.65
N GLU A 232 5.94 -7.08 27.86
CA GLU A 232 6.29 -7.96 28.97
C GLU A 232 5.47 -9.25 28.91
N HIS A 233 6.13 -10.40 29.10
CA HIS A 233 5.48 -11.71 29.12
C HIS A 233 5.79 -12.44 30.43
N GLN A 234 4.75 -12.85 31.16
CA GLN A 234 4.88 -13.58 32.43
C GLN A 234 5.62 -14.93 32.32
N ARG A 235 5.65 -15.52 31.12
CA ARG A 235 6.38 -16.75 30.78
C ARG A 235 6.97 -16.62 29.38
N ARG A 236 8.10 -17.29 29.11
CA ARG A 236 8.77 -17.30 27.79
C ARG A 236 7.77 -17.74 26.69
N PRO A 237 7.48 -16.89 25.69
CA PRO A 237 6.56 -17.25 24.61
C PRO A 237 6.99 -18.49 23.84
N GLU A 238 6.02 -19.26 23.35
CA GLU A 238 6.23 -20.48 22.54
C GLU A 238 7.06 -20.22 21.28
N LEU A 239 6.95 -19.02 20.70
CA LEU A 239 7.77 -18.52 19.58
C LEU A 239 9.29 -18.68 19.79
N PHE A 240 9.74 -18.74 21.06
CA PHE A 240 11.15 -18.88 21.43
C PHE A 240 11.49 -20.26 22.01
N GLN A 241 10.60 -21.25 21.94
CA GLN A 241 10.91 -22.61 22.38
C GLN A 241 11.60 -23.37 21.25
N THR A 242 12.84 -23.83 21.50
CA THR A 242 13.54 -24.74 20.59
C THR A 242 12.83 -26.10 20.59
N PRO A 243 12.61 -26.74 19.42
CA PRO A 243 12.03 -28.07 19.37
C PRO A 243 12.88 -29.07 20.17
N VAL A 244 12.28 -29.67 21.20
CA VAL A 244 12.96 -30.66 22.02
C VAL A 244 12.96 -31.99 21.27
N SER A 245 14.10 -32.40 20.73
CA SER A 245 14.24 -33.71 20.09
C SER A 245 14.07 -34.81 21.14
N SER A 246 12.92 -35.49 21.12
CA SER A 246 12.56 -36.55 22.06
C SER A 246 13.26 -37.87 21.71
N THR A 247 14.56 -37.96 21.98
CA THR A 247 15.28 -39.23 21.95
C THR A 247 14.83 -40.12 23.12
N GLN A 248 13.77 -40.89 22.92
CA GLN A 248 13.43 -42.00 23.82
C GLN A 248 14.48 -43.10 23.68
N CYS A 249 15.50 -43.07 24.53
CA CYS A 249 16.43 -44.18 24.67
C CYS A 249 15.75 -45.29 25.47
N SER A 250 15.15 -46.25 24.78
CA SER A 250 14.59 -47.46 25.39
C SER A 250 15.72 -48.36 25.88
N THR A 251 15.88 -48.50 27.20
CA THR A 251 16.79 -49.48 27.79
C THR A 251 16.25 -50.90 27.61
N PRO A 252 17.02 -51.85 27.07
CA PRO A 252 16.61 -53.25 27.02
C PRO A 252 16.76 -53.90 28.41
N ALA A 253 15.72 -54.60 28.86
CA ALA A 253 15.77 -55.36 30.11
C ALA A 253 16.67 -56.59 29.97
N SER A 254 17.74 -56.66 30.78
CA SER A 254 18.62 -57.84 30.84
C SER A 254 18.06 -58.87 31.81
N LYS A 255 17.71 -60.06 31.28
CA LYS A 255 17.44 -61.26 32.09
C LYS A 255 18.72 -62.06 32.25
N HIS A 256 19.21 -62.20 33.48
CA HIS A 256 20.06 -63.29 34.01
C HIS A 256 20.26 -63.00 35.51
N LYS A 257 20.24 -63.96 36.44
CA LYS A 257 20.15 -65.42 36.33
C LYS A 257 19.45 -65.96 37.59
#